data_AF-A0A0D3GFS3-F1
#
_entry.id   AF-A0A0D3GFS3-F1
#
_cell.length_a   1.000
_cell.length_b   1.000
_cell.length_c   1.000
_cell.angle_alpha   90.00
_cell.angle_beta   90.00
_cell.angle_gamma   90.00
#
_symmetry.space_group_name_H-M   'P 1'
#
loop_
_entity.id
_entity.type
_entity.pdbx_description
1 polymer ?
#
loop_
_entity_poly.entity_id
_entity_poly.type
_entity_poly.pdbx_seq_one_letter_code
_entity_poly.pdbx_strand_id
1 'polypeptide(L)'
;MRRLPSVPTFYIVTLTGISVGGAPLAIPPSAFSSGMVIDSGTVITGLPATAYAALRSAFRSAMSEYRLLPPSNGGVLDTCYDFTGHANVTVPTISLTFSGGATIDLAAPAGVLVDGCLAFAGAGTDNAIGIIGNVNQRTFEVLYDSGKGTVGFRAGAC
;
A
#
# COMPACT_ATOMS: atom_id res chain seq x y z
N MET A 1 -2.37 -2.35 17.89
CA MET A 1 -1.11 -1.69 17.53
C MET A 1 -0.03 -2.13 18.50
N ARG A 2 1.24 -2.26 18.07
CA ARG A 2 2.37 -2.53 18.98
C ARG A 2 3.51 -1.54 18.72
N ARG A 3 4.33 -1.26 19.74
CA ARG A 3 5.57 -0.48 19.56
C ARG A 3 6.66 -1.38 19.01
N LEU A 4 7.53 -0.83 18.17
CA LEU A 4 8.74 -1.53 17.75
C LEU A 4 9.79 -1.44 18.88
N PRO A 5 10.25 -2.54 19.51
CA PRO A 5 11.13 -2.45 20.68
C PRO A 5 12.48 -1.79 20.39
N SER A 6 13.01 -1.97 19.19
CA SER A 6 14.29 -1.36 18.77
C SER A 6 14.17 0.13 18.47
N VAL A 7 12.97 0.64 18.19
CA VAL A 7 12.71 2.05 17.89
C VAL A 7 11.32 2.43 18.43
N PRO A 8 11.20 2.74 19.73
CA PRO A 8 9.92 2.81 20.45
C PRO A 8 8.99 3.95 20.03
N THR A 9 9.46 4.83 19.14
CA THR A 9 8.66 5.87 18.48
C THR A 9 7.80 5.31 17.34
N PHE A 10 8.15 4.15 16.79
CA PHE A 10 7.40 3.53 15.72
C PHE A 10 6.28 2.64 16.20
N TYR A 11 5.25 2.66 15.37
CA TYR A 11 3.92 2.21 15.65
C TYR A 11 3.54 1.21 14.59
N ILE A 12 3.37 -0.05 15.00
CA ILE A 12 3.14 -1.16 14.10
C ILE A 12 1.65 -1.49 14.05
N VAL A 13 1.14 -1.51 12.82
CA VAL A 13 -0.15 -2.08 12.44
C VAL A 13 0.07 -3.37 11.67
N THR A 14 -0.90 -4.27 11.66
CA THR A 14 -0.80 -5.53 10.93
C THR A 14 -1.83 -5.53 9.81
N LEU A 15 -1.38 -5.68 8.57
CA LEU A 15 -2.27 -6.00 7.46
C LEU A 15 -2.72 -7.46 7.56
N THR A 16 -3.95 -7.72 7.17
CA THR A 16 -4.52 -9.07 7.09
C THR A 16 -5.02 -9.40 5.69
N GLY A 17 -5.08 -8.42 4.80
CA GLY A 17 -5.49 -8.63 3.42
C GLY A 17 -5.30 -7.38 2.56
N ILE A 18 -5.23 -7.62 1.26
CA ILE A 18 -5.22 -6.60 0.20
C ILE A 18 -6.25 -7.02 -0.84
N SER A 19 -6.99 -6.07 -1.40
CA SER A 19 -7.89 -6.29 -2.55
C SER A 19 -7.58 -5.33 -3.68
N VAL A 20 -7.84 -5.76 -4.91
CA VAL A 20 -7.72 -4.95 -6.14
C VAL A 20 -9.05 -5.01 -6.88
N GLY A 21 -9.66 -3.86 -7.15
CA GLY A 21 -10.97 -3.77 -7.80
C GLY A 21 -12.08 -4.48 -7.02
N GLY A 22 -11.97 -4.53 -5.68
CA GLY A 22 -12.90 -5.26 -4.80
C GLY A 22 -12.65 -6.76 -4.69
N ALA A 23 -11.73 -7.34 -5.47
CA ALA A 23 -11.37 -8.75 -5.37
C ALA A 23 -10.24 -8.97 -4.33
N PRO A 24 -10.45 -9.77 -3.27
CA PRO A 24 -9.41 -10.08 -2.30
C PRO A 24 -8.30 -10.93 -2.92
N LEU A 25 -7.04 -10.60 -2.58
CA LEU A 25 -5.89 -11.34 -3.04
C LEU A 25 -5.60 -12.53 -2.11
N ALA A 26 -5.21 -13.67 -2.70
CA ALA A 26 -4.76 -14.84 -1.96
C ALA A 26 -3.33 -14.63 -1.42
N ILE A 27 -3.21 -13.93 -0.30
CA ILE A 27 -1.94 -13.68 0.39
C ILE A 27 -1.97 -14.43 1.72
N PRO A 28 -0.98 -15.29 2.03
CA PRO A 28 -0.94 -15.99 3.31
C PRO A 28 -0.77 -14.99 4.46
N PRO A 29 -1.50 -15.14 5.59
CA PRO A 29 -1.37 -14.22 6.72
C PRO A 29 0.05 -14.07 7.26
N SER A 30 0.90 -15.11 7.11
CA SER A 30 2.30 -15.09 7.49
C SER A 30 3.12 -14.03 6.73
N ALA A 31 2.70 -13.63 5.52
CA ALA A 31 3.38 -12.57 4.77
C ALA A 31 3.29 -11.21 5.48
N PHE A 32 2.37 -11.02 6.42
CA PHE A 32 2.19 -9.78 7.16
C PHE A 32 2.65 -9.84 8.62
N SER A 33 3.29 -10.94 9.06
CA SER A 33 3.57 -11.18 10.48
C SER A 33 4.53 -10.18 11.12
N SER A 34 5.44 -9.60 10.33
CA SER A 34 6.36 -8.56 10.80
C SER A 34 5.65 -7.23 11.08
N GLY A 35 4.49 -7.03 10.46
CA GLY A 35 3.70 -5.80 10.54
C GLY A 35 4.24 -4.68 9.65
N MET A 36 3.55 -3.56 9.73
CA MET A 36 3.76 -2.36 8.92
C MET A 36 3.91 -1.15 9.84
N VAL A 37 4.84 -0.25 9.51
CA VAL A 37 4.90 1.10 10.09
C VAL A 37 4.13 2.05 9.18
N ILE A 38 3.31 2.94 9.75
CA ILE A 38 2.70 4.04 9.00
C ILE A 38 3.67 5.22 9.09
N ASP A 39 4.21 5.65 7.94
CA ASP A 39 5.26 6.67 7.88
C ASP A 39 5.01 7.65 6.75
N SER A 40 4.62 8.87 7.11
CA SER A 40 4.41 9.97 6.16
C SER A 40 5.72 10.53 5.58
N GLY A 41 6.88 10.20 6.18
CA GLY A 41 8.22 10.57 5.70
C GLY A 41 8.73 9.70 4.55
N THR A 42 8.12 8.53 4.34
CA THR A 42 8.41 7.65 3.21
C THR A 42 7.36 7.84 2.12
N VAL A 43 7.76 8.06 0.85
CA VAL A 43 6.81 8.33 -0.24
C VAL A 43 6.04 7.06 -0.67
N ILE A 44 6.78 5.97 -0.92
CA ILE A 44 6.27 4.71 -1.49
C ILE A 44 6.00 3.68 -0.39
N THR A 45 4.92 2.90 -0.49
CA THR A 45 4.71 1.78 0.43
C THR A 45 5.64 0.62 0.09
N GLY A 46 6.39 0.16 1.08
CA GLY A 46 7.19 -1.06 1.01
C GLY A 46 6.41 -2.25 1.57
N LEU A 47 6.06 -3.22 0.74
CA LEU A 47 5.37 -4.45 1.15
C LEU A 47 6.35 -5.63 1.27
N PRO A 48 6.07 -6.59 2.18
CA PRO A 48 6.66 -7.92 2.15
C PRO A 48 6.62 -8.55 0.75
N ALA A 49 7.68 -9.27 0.35
CA ALA A 49 7.84 -9.80 -1.01
C ALA A 49 6.61 -10.55 -1.53
N THR A 50 6.04 -11.45 -0.73
CA THR A 50 4.87 -12.25 -1.14
C THR A 50 3.64 -11.37 -1.37
N ALA A 51 3.40 -10.41 -0.48
CA ALA A 51 2.28 -9.48 -0.60
C ALA A 51 2.45 -8.55 -1.81
N TYR A 52 3.67 -8.04 -2.02
CA TYR A 52 3.98 -7.18 -3.17
C TYR A 52 3.81 -7.92 -4.50
N ALA A 53 4.30 -9.16 -4.61
CA ALA A 53 4.18 -9.96 -5.82
C ALA A 53 2.72 -10.21 -6.21
N ALA A 54 1.87 -10.55 -5.22
CA ALA A 54 0.43 -10.75 -5.43
C ALA A 54 -0.26 -9.45 -5.88
N LEU A 55 0.01 -8.33 -5.18
CA LEU A 55 -0.55 -7.02 -5.53
C LEU A 55 -0.12 -6.58 -6.93
N ARG A 56 1.18 -6.65 -7.23
CA ARG A 56 1.75 -6.29 -8.53
C ARG A 56 1.10 -7.08 -9.66
N SER A 57 0.95 -8.40 -9.49
CA SER A 57 0.34 -9.26 -10.50
C SER A 57 -1.12 -8.87 -10.76
N ALA A 58 -1.92 -8.74 -9.71
CA ALA A 58 -3.33 -8.38 -9.81
C ALA A 58 -3.54 -6.97 -10.39
N PHE A 59 -2.74 -6.00 -9.94
CA PHE A 59 -2.79 -4.62 -10.45
C PHE A 59 -2.42 -4.58 -11.94
N ARG A 60 -1.36 -5.29 -12.35
CA ARG A 60 -0.96 -5.35 -13.76
C ARG A 60 -2.02 -6.00 -14.64
N SER A 61 -2.71 -7.01 -14.13
CA SER A 61 -3.83 -7.63 -14.84
C SER A 61 -5.01 -6.66 -14.98
N ALA A 62 -5.32 -5.88 -13.96
CA ALA A 62 -6.42 -4.90 -13.98
C ALA A 62 -6.11 -3.69 -14.88
N MET A 63 -4.83 -3.37 -15.07
CA MET A 63 -4.35 -2.23 -15.86
C MET A 63 -3.86 -2.65 -17.26
N SER A 64 -4.28 -3.81 -17.77
CA SER A 64 -3.73 -4.40 -19.00
C SER A 64 -4.02 -3.60 -20.28
N GLU A 65 -4.99 -2.68 -20.23
CA GLU A 65 -5.28 -1.74 -21.34
C GLU A 65 -4.14 -0.73 -21.55
N TYR A 66 -3.40 -0.40 -20.49
CA TYR A 66 -2.36 0.63 -20.52
C TYR A 66 -0.98 0.02 -20.80
N ARG A 67 -0.20 0.70 -21.63
CA ARG A 67 1.15 0.24 -21.98
C ARG A 67 2.08 0.34 -20.77
N LEU A 68 2.67 -0.79 -20.37
CA LEU A 68 3.68 -0.81 -19.32
C LEU A 68 4.98 -0.16 -19.81
N LEU A 69 5.56 0.69 -18.96
CA LEU A 69 6.85 1.34 -19.16
C LEU A 69 7.98 0.57 -18.46
N PRO A 70 9.24 0.80 -18.85
CA PRO A 70 10.39 0.32 -18.09
C PRO A 70 10.34 0.81 -16.63
N PRO A 71 10.94 0.06 -15.69
CA PRO A 71 11.04 0.49 -14.30
C PRO A 71 11.67 1.87 -14.14
N SER A 72 11.16 2.67 -13.20
CA SER A 72 11.67 4.00 -12.88
C SER A 72 12.30 4.02 -11.49
N ASN A 73 12.87 5.17 -11.09
CA ASN A 73 13.48 5.38 -9.78
C ASN A 73 14.52 4.29 -9.41
N GLY A 74 15.48 4.04 -10.30
CA GLY A 74 16.52 3.02 -10.09
C GLY A 74 15.99 1.58 -10.02
N GLY A 75 14.77 1.33 -10.50
CA GLY A 75 14.13 0.01 -10.50
C GLY A 75 13.21 -0.25 -9.30
N VAL A 76 13.08 0.70 -8.36
CA VAL A 76 12.17 0.57 -7.21
C VAL A 76 10.72 0.54 -7.66
N LEU A 77 10.36 1.36 -8.66
CA LEU A 77 9.02 1.41 -9.23
C LEU A 77 9.01 0.57 -10.51
N ASP A 78 8.58 -0.69 -10.40
CA ASP A 78 8.63 -1.66 -11.50
C ASP A 78 7.34 -1.78 -12.33
N THR A 79 6.32 -1.01 -11.94
CA THR A 79 4.97 -1.06 -12.51
C THR A 79 4.53 0.35 -12.82
N CYS A 80 4.94 0.84 -14.00
CA CYS A 80 4.69 2.18 -14.50
C CYS A 80 3.95 2.11 -15.83
N TYR A 81 3.09 3.10 -16.12
CA TYR A 81 2.25 3.08 -17.31
C TYR A 81 2.38 4.35 -18.12
N ASP A 82 2.29 4.19 -19.44
CA ASP A 82 2.08 5.28 -20.36
C ASP A 82 0.59 5.50 -20.57
N PHE A 83 0.12 6.68 -20.15
CA PHE A 83 -1.27 7.09 -20.32
C PHE A 83 -1.46 8.03 -21.53
N THR A 84 -0.43 8.27 -22.33
CA THR A 84 -0.51 9.14 -23.50
C THR A 84 -1.58 8.62 -24.47
N GLY A 85 -2.50 9.51 -24.87
CA GLY A 85 -3.59 9.16 -25.78
C GLY A 85 -4.84 8.57 -25.12
N HIS A 86 -4.83 8.32 -23.80
CA HIS A 86 -6.02 7.91 -23.05
C HIS A 86 -6.73 9.15 -22.48
N ALA A 87 -7.97 9.40 -22.90
CA ALA A 87 -8.77 10.52 -22.40
C ALA A 87 -9.24 10.32 -20.94
N ASN A 88 -9.49 9.07 -20.55
CA ASN A 88 -9.87 8.69 -19.19
C ASN A 88 -9.00 7.51 -18.74
N VAL A 89 -8.33 7.67 -17.59
CA VAL A 89 -7.55 6.61 -16.95
C VAL A 89 -8.34 6.06 -15.78
N THR A 90 -8.66 4.76 -15.84
CA THR A 90 -9.35 4.05 -14.77
C THR A 90 -8.32 3.26 -13.98
N VAL A 91 -8.04 3.70 -12.75
CA VAL A 91 -7.14 3.00 -11.83
C VAL A 91 -7.99 2.14 -10.89
N PRO A 92 -7.71 0.84 -10.74
CA PRO A 92 -8.48 -0.01 -9.85
C PRO A 92 -8.27 0.43 -8.40
N THR A 93 -9.36 0.44 -7.62
CA THR A 93 -9.28 0.64 -6.17
C THR A 93 -8.41 -0.45 -5.55
N ILE A 94 -7.48 -0.04 -4.68
CA ILE A 94 -6.74 -0.96 -3.81
C ILE A 94 -7.28 -0.76 -2.40
N SER A 95 -7.62 -1.85 -1.71
CA SER A 95 -8.03 -1.78 -0.31
C SER A 95 -7.04 -2.49 0.59
N LEU A 96 -6.79 -1.91 1.77
CA LEU A 96 -5.92 -2.47 2.80
C LEU A 96 -6.78 -2.85 4.01
N THR A 97 -6.76 -4.13 4.38
CA THR A 97 -7.49 -4.64 5.55
C THR A 97 -6.51 -4.86 6.69
N PHE A 98 -6.85 -4.37 7.88
CA PHE A 98 -6.02 -4.41 9.07
C PHE A 98 -6.56 -5.37 10.12
N SER A 99 -5.66 -5.85 10.97
CA SER A 99 -6.02 -6.53 12.22
C SER A 99 -6.95 -5.65 13.05
N GLY A 100 -8.11 -6.19 13.45
CA GLY A 100 -9.19 -5.41 14.06
C GLY A 100 -10.39 -5.19 13.13
N GLY A 101 -10.29 -5.61 11.86
CA GLY A 101 -11.42 -5.65 10.92
C GLY A 101 -11.65 -4.37 10.13
N ALA A 102 -10.83 -3.34 10.32
CA ALA A 102 -10.90 -2.12 9.53
C ALA A 102 -10.34 -2.36 8.12
N THR A 103 -11.08 -1.92 7.10
CA THR A 103 -10.62 -1.88 5.71
C THR A 103 -10.66 -0.44 5.22
N ILE A 104 -9.59 0.00 4.56
CA ILE A 104 -9.53 1.31 3.91
C ILE A 104 -9.40 1.13 2.40
N ASP A 105 -10.16 1.91 1.64
CA ASP A 105 -10.07 1.99 0.19
C ASP A 105 -9.19 3.18 -0.20
N LEU A 106 -8.05 2.91 -0.82
CA LEU A 106 -7.13 3.97 -1.24
C LEU A 106 -7.79 4.86 -2.30
N ALA A 107 -7.62 6.18 -2.17
CA ALA A 107 -8.22 7.14 -3.09
C ALA A 107 -7.57 7.06 -4.47
N ALA A 108 -8.13 6.29 -5.40
CA ALA A 108 -7.62 6.20 -6.76
C ALA A 108 -7.92 7.49 -7.56
N PRO A 109 -6.96 8.03 -8.36
CA PRO A 109 -5.60 7.53 -8.55
C PRO A 109 -4.59 8.05 -7.49
N ALA A 110 -4.93 9.12 -6.78
CA ALA A 110 -3.99 9.90 -5.96
C ALA A 110 -3.27 9.14 -4.85
N GLY A 111 -3.90 8.09 -4.31
CA GLY A 111 -3.39 7.21 -3.27
C GLY A 111 -2.97 5.83 -3.77
N VAL A 112 -2.93 5.62 -5.09
CA VAL A 112 -2.51 4.37 -5.74
C VAL A 112 -1.30 4.59 -6.64
N LEU A 113 -1.24 5.73 -7.33
CA LEU A 113 -0.19 6.08 -8.27
C LEU A 113 0.65 7.25 -7.77
N VAL A 114 1.92 7.24 -8.17
CA VAL A 114 2.84 8.39 -8.12
C VAL A 114 3.64 8.43 -9.41
N ASP A 115 3.64 9.59 -10.07
CA ASP A 115 4.31 9.81 -11.36
C ASP A 115 4.00 8.74 -12.42
N GLY A 116 2.75 8.25 -12.45
CA GLY A 116 2.29 7.21 -13.39
C GLY A 116 2.66 5.77 -13.01
N CYS A 117 3.28 5.56 -11.86
CA CYS A 117 3.69 4.26 -11.35
C CYS A 117 2.88 3.83 -10.12
N LEU A 118 2.69 2.52 -9.94
CA LEU A 118 2.13 1.94 -8.72
C LEU A 118 2.98 2.36 -7.51
N ALA A 119 2.35 3.01 -6.52
CA ALA A 119 3.02 3.53 -5.33
C ALA A 119 3.33 2.45 -4.27
N PHE A 120 3.69 1.25 -4.73
CA PHE A 120 4.11 0.11 -3.93
C PHE A 120 5.39 -0.48 -4.50
N ALA A 121 6.26 -0.96 -3.62
CA ALA A 121 7.47 -1.70 -3.97
C ALA A 121 7.70 -2.86 -3.00
N GLY A 122 8.55 -3.81 -3.38
CA GLY A 122 9.00 -4.86 -2.46
C GLY A 122 10.01 -4.34 -1.45
N ALA A 123 9.76 -4.55 -0.15
CA ALA A 123 10.64 -4.16 0.95
C ALA A 123 11.69 -5.22 1.33
N GLY A 124 11.94 -6.19 0.45
CA GLY A 124 12.78 -7.36 0.73
C GLY A 124 11.97 -8.58 1.17
N THR A 125 12.52 -9.38 2.08
CA THR A 125 11.90 -10.66 2.50
C THR A 125 10.61 -10.47 3.31
N ASP A 126 9.80 -11.52 3.46
CA ASP A 126 8.58 -11.47 4.28
C ASP A 126 8.82 -11.23 5.78
N ASN A 127 10.06 -11.39 6.23
CA ASN A 127 10.46 -11.09 7.61
C ASN A 127 10.75 -9.60 7.84
N ALA A 128 10.85 -8.80 6.78
CA ALA A 128 11.09 -7.36 6.91
C ALA A 128 9.83 -6.65 7.41
N ILE A 129 10.02 -5.62 8.23
CA ILE A 129 8.93 -4.70 8.59
C ILE A 129 8.60 -3.88 7.34
N GLY A 130 7.34 -3.89 6.92
CA GLY A 130 6.89 -3.06 5.82
C GLY A 130 6.59 -1.63 6.25
N ILE A 131 6.40 -0.74 5.29
CA ILE A 131 6.11 0.67 5.51
C ILE A 131 4.90 1.06 4.66
N ILE A 132 3.88 1.65 5.26
CA ILE A 132 2.78 2.33 4.57
C ILE A 132 3.22 3.79 4.37
N GLY A 133 3.56 4.13 3.13
CA GLY A 133 4.06 5.44 2.74
C GLY A 133 2.97 6.50 2.59
N ASN A 134 3.42 7.74 2.42
CA ASN A 134 2.61 8.94 2.28
C ASN A 134 1.57 8.84 1.17
N VAL A 135 1.93 8.33 -0.01
CA VAL A 135 1.00 8.29 -1.16
C VAL A 135 -0.27 7.53 -0.77
N ASN A 136 -0.15 6.36 -0.15
CA ASN A 136 -1.31 5.57 0.27
C ASN A 136 -2.04 6.13 1.50
N GLN A 137 -1.49 7.14 2.17
CA GLN A 137 -2.15 7.87 3.27
C GLN A 137 -2.92 9.11 2.81
N ARG A 138 -2.76 9.55 1.54
CA ARG A 138 -3.46 10.73 1.02
C ARG A 138 -4.98 10.58 1.15
N THR A 139 -5.66 11.68 1.43
CA THR A 139 -7.11 11.77 1.68
C THR A 139 -7.60 11.10 2.97
N PHE A 140 -6.68 10.64 3.83
CA PHE A 140 -6.99 10.07 5.14
C PHE A 140 -6.46 10.93 6.28
N GLU A 141 -7.30 11.10 7.29
CA GLU A 141 -6.87 11.48 8.63
C GLU A 141 -6.50 10.20 9.39
N VAL A 142 -5.29 10.17 9.95
CA VAL A 142 -4.77 9.03 10.72
C VAL A 142 -4.66 9.42 12.19
N LEU A 143 -5.46 8.78 13.04
CA LEU A 143 -5.49 9.02 14.48
C LEU A 143 -4.66 7.95 15.21
N TYR A 144 -3.69 8.39 16.01
CA TYR A 144 -2.89 7.53 16.89
C TYR A 144 -3.39 7.64 18.33
N ASP A 145 -4.15 6.67 18.81
CA ASP A 145 -4.56 6.60 20.22
C ASP A 145 -3.54 5.75 21.00
N SER A 146 -2.56 6.44 21.58
CA SER A 146 -1.48 5.81 22.35
C SER A 146 -1.93 5.24 23.69
N GLY A 147 -3.05 5.72 24.24
CA GLY A 147 -3.63 5.21 25.48
C GLY A 147 -4.32 3.86 25.28
N LYS A 148 -4.96 3.66 24.13
CA LYS A 148 -5.64 2.41 23.76
C LYS A 148 -4.80 1.48 22.88
N GLY A 149 -3.69 1.97 22.34
CA GLY A 149 -2.86 1.20 21.41
C GLY A 149 -3.62 0.88 20.10
N THR A 150 -4.32 1.88 19.56
CA THR A 150 -5.11 1.76 18.34
C THR A 150 -4.77 2.85 17.33
N VAL A 151 -4.91 2.52 16.04
CA VAL A 151 -4.87 3.48 14.94
C VAL A 151 -6.25 3.54 14.31
N GLY A 152 -6.76 4.76 14.10
CA GLY A 152 -7.99 5.01 13.36
C GLY A 152 -7.71 5.67 12.03
N PHE A 153 -8.53 5.37 11.02
CA PHE A 153 -8.49 6.00 9.71
C PHE A 153 -9.84 6.63 9.41
N ARG A 154 -9.84 7.85 8.87
CA ARG A 154 -11.03 8.54 8.38
C ARG A 154 -10.79 9.03 6.96
N ALA A 155 -11.58 8.52 6.02
CA ALA A 155 -11.51 8.91 4.61
C ALA A 155 -12.11 10.30 4.36
N GLY A 156 -11.78 10.90 3.20
CA GLY A 156 -12.33 12.17 2.75
C GLY A 156 -11.83 13.37 3.56
N ALA A 157 -10.65 13.23 4.17
CA ALA A 157 -9.97 14.31 4.88
C ALA A 157 -8.87 14.89 4.00
N CYS A 158 -8.85 16.22 3.85
CA CYS A 158 -7.87 17.01 3.08
C CYS A 158 -7.69 16.59 1.61
#